data_AF-A0A366SI12-F1
#
_entry.id   AF-A0A366SI12-F1
#
_cell.length_a   1.000
_cell.length_b   1.000
_cell.length_c   1.000
_cell.angle_alpha   90.00
_cell.angle_beta   90.00
_cell.angle_gamma   90.00
#
_symmetry.space_group_name_H-M   'P 1'
#
loop_
_entity.id
_entity.type
_entity.pdbx_description
1 polymer ?
#
loop_
_entity_poly.entity_id
_entity_poly.type
_entity_poly.pdbx_seq_one_letter_code
_entity_poly.pdbx_strand_id
1 'polypeptide(L)'
;MNELKKYKVIKLVSEGRKSKKRAAVELNLTIRHINRLLNAYRKEGKEAFSHGNRNKSVKHAVPQEVKQKIINIYQALPVPMNFVHFTEHLEERYQIVYSDTTIRKISL
;
A
#
# COMPACT_ATOMS: atom_id res chain seq x y z
N MET A 1 4.94 9.19 -10.96
CA MET A 1 4.71 8.56 -12.29
C MET A 1 3.80 7.35 -12.12
N ASN A 2 2.73 7.26 -12.91
CA ASN A 2 1.72 6.20 -12.80
C ASN A 2 2.25 4.82 -13.28
N GLU A 3 2.02 3.75 -12.51
CA GLU A 3 2.36 2.36 -12.84
C GLU A 3 1.80 1.95 -14.21
N LEU A 4 0.56 2.33 -14.50
CA LEU A 4 -0.11 2.04 -15.76
C LEU A 4 0.61 2.68 -16.95
N LYS A 5 1.15 3.89 -16.78
CA LYS A 5 1.92 4.57 -17.83
C LYS A 5 3.22 3.81 -18.11
N LYS A 6 3.95 3.39 -17.07
CA LYS A 6 5.16 2.56 -17.23
C LYS A 6 4.85 1.28 -18.00
N TYR A 7 3.83 0.54 -17.57
CA TYR A 7 3.40 -0.69 -18.22
C TYR A 7 3.09 -0.48 -19.71
N LYS A 8 2.23 0.49 -20.04
CA LYS A 8 1.82 0.76 -21.44
C LYS A 8 3.02 1.10 -22.32
N VAL A 9 3.93 1.93 -21.83
CA VAL A 9 5.13 2.33 -22.60
C VAL A 9 6.07 1.15 -22.79
N ILE A 10 6.35 0.35 -21.76
CA ILE A 10 7.25 -0.79 -21.86
C ILE A 10 6.64 -1.92 -22.71
N LYS A 11 5.32 -2.13 -22.64
CA LYS A 11 4.61 -3.04 -23.54
C LYS A 11 4.82 -2.69 -25.01
N LEU A 12 4.64 -1.41 -25.38
CA LEU A 12 4.90 -0.94 -26.75
C LEU A 12 6.35 -1.13 -27.19
N VAL A 13 7.31 -0.97 -26.27
CA VAL A 13 8.73 -1.24 -26.56
C VAL A 13 8.97 -2.74 -26.76
N SER A 14 8.33 -3.59 -25.96
CA SER A 14 8.43 -5.05 -26.10
C SER A 14 7.80 -5.58 -27.39
N GLU A 15 6.74 -4.93 -27.88
CA GLU A 15 6.08 -5.23 -29.16
C GLU A 15 6.84 -4.68 -30.39
N GLY A 16 7.96 -4.00 -30.20
CA GLY A 16 8.72 -3.37 -31.29
C GLY A 16 8.08 -2.10 -31.85
N ARG A 17 6.94 -1.65 -31.29
CA ARG A 17 6.18 -0.48 -31.75
C ARG A 17 6.75 0.85 -31.23
N LYS A 18 7.67 0.81 -30.27
CA LYS A 18 8.33 2.00 -29.70
C LYS A 18 9.81 1.75 -29.44
N SER A 19 10.66 2.73 -29.75
CA SER A 19 12.10 2.63 -29.49
C SER A 19 12.43 2.85 -28.01
N LYS A 20 13.51 2.22 -27.53
CA LYS A 20 14.00 2.37 -26.15
C LYS A 20 14.35 3.84 -25.82
N LYS A 21 14.91 4.58 -26.79
CA LYS A 21 15.25 6.00 -26.63
C LYS A 21 14.01 6.88 -26.45
N ARG A 22 12.95 6.66 -27.23
CA ARG A 22 11.68 7.40 -27.07
C ARG A 22 11.02 7.10 -25.73
N ALA A 23 11.00 5.83 -25.32
CA ALA A 23 10.49 5.43 -24.01
C ALA A 23 11.28 6.04 -22.84
N ALA A 24 12.61 6.13 -22.96
CA ALA A 24 13.47 6.77 -21.97
C ALA A 24 13.10 8.25 -21.76
N VAL A 25 12.91 9.01 -22.85
CA VAL A 25 12.47 10.41 -22.78
C VAL A 25 11.07 10.54 -22.19
N GLU A 26 10.10 9.74 -22.67
CA GLU A 26 8.70 9.82 -22.25
C GLU A 26 8.47 9.45 -20.77
N LEU A 27 9.24 8.49 -20.26
CA LEU A 27 9.20 8.07 -18.87
C LEU A 27 10.16 8.88 -17.98
N ASN A 28 10.98 9.76 -18.57
CA ASN A 28 12.08 10.44 -17.90
C ASN A 28 13.00 9.46 -17.13
N LEU A 29 13.40 8.38 -17.80
CA LEU A 29 14.21 7.29 -17.27
C LEU A 29 15.43 7.05 -18.15
N THR A 30 16.52 6.55 -17.56
CA THR A 30 17.69 6.14 -18.33
C THR A 30 17.40 4.89 -19.16
N ILE A 31 18.14 4.70 -20.26
CA ILE A 31 18.06 3.50 -21.11
C ILE A 31 18.31 2.22 -20.27
N ARG A 32 19.22 2.28 -19.29
CA ARG A 32 19.46 1.19 -18.34
C ARG A 32 18.19 0.81 -17.59
N HIS A 33 17.44 1.79 -17.11
CA HIS A 33 16.19 1.54 -16.39
C HIS A 33 15.11 0.97 -17.33
N ILE A 34 15.02 1.46 -18.57
CA ILE A 34 14.15 0.85 -19.60
C ILE A 34 14.49 -0.62 -19.83
N ASN A 35 15.77 -0.98 -19.95
CA ASN A 35 16.19 -2.37 -20.09
C ASN A 35 15.84 -3.22 -18.86
N ARG A 36 15.99 -2.68 -17.64
CA ARG A 36 15.54 -3.36 -16.40
C ARG A 36 14.04 -3.63 -16.42
N LEU A 37 13.23 -2.65 -16.81
CA LEU A 37 11.78 -2.80 -16.90
C LEU A 37 11.36 -3.79 -18.00
N LEU A 38 12.07 -3.82 -19.14
CA LEU A 38 11.85 -4.84 -20.18
C LEU A 38 12.16 -6.25 -19.67
N ASN A 39 13.25 -6.42 -18.92
CA ASN A 39 13.60 -7.71 -18.33
C ASN A 39 12.57 -8.16 -17.29
N ALA A 40 12.08 -7.25 -16.45
CA ALA A 40 11.01 -7.54 -15.50
C ALA A 40 9.70 -7.89 -16.22
N TYR A 41 9.31 -7.12 -17.26
CA TYR A 41 8.14 -7.40 -18.09
C TYR A 41 8.18 -8.78 -18.74
N ARG A 42 9.36 -9.23 -19.19
CA ARG A 42 9.52 -10.57 -19.76
C ARG A 42 9.35 -11.71 -18.75
N LYS A 43 9.63 -11.45 -17.47
CA LYS A 43 9.52 -12.44 -16.39
C LYS A 43 8.13 -12.50 -15.77
N GLU A 44 7.56 -11.34 -15.46
CA GLU A 44 6.36 -11.21 -14.62
C GLU A 44 5.19 -10.53 -15.35
N GLY A 45 5.39 -10.14 -16.62
CA GLY A 45 4.35 -9.46 -17.41
C GLY A 45 3.94 -8.13 -16.78
N LYS A 46 2.62 -7.90 -16.69
CA LYS A 46 2.04 -6.68 -16.10
C LYS A 46 2.40 -6.51 -14.62
N GLU A 47 2.56 -7.61 -13.88
CA GLU A 47 2.80 -7.57 -12.43
C GLU A 47 4.16 -6.98 -12.04
N ALA A 48 5.13 -6.98 -12.96
CA ALA A 48 6.42 -6.29 -12.78
C ALA A 48 6.31 -4.79 -12.46
N PHE A 49 5.16 -4.18 -12.74
CA PHE A 49 4.90 -2.75 -12.53
C PHE A 49 4.01 -2.48 -11.32
N SER A 50 3.44 -3.51 -10.71
CA SER A 50 2.71 -3.41 -9.45
C SER A 50 3.68 -3.06 -8.32
N HIS A 51 3.31 -2.15 -7.43
CA HIS A 51 4.12 -1.80 -6.28
C HIS A 51 4.44 -3.05 -5.43
N GLY A 52 5.70 -3.23 -5.01
CA GLY A 52 6.12 -4.42 -4.24
C GLY A 52 5.48 -4.54 -2.84
N ASN A 53 4.92 -3.44 -2.32
CA ASN A 53 4.14 -3.41 -1.08
C ASN A 53 2.62 -3.50 -1.34
N ARG A 54 2.19 -3.59 -2.61
CA ARG A 54 0.78 -3.82 -2.93
C ARG A 54 0.39 -5.18 -2.33
N ASN A 55 -0.61 -5.16 -1.45
CA ASN A 55 -1.14 -6.32 -0.71
C ASN A 55 -0.21 -6.93 0.35
N LYS A 56 0.95 -6.32 0.68
CA LYS A 56 1.75 -6.75 1.83
C LYS A 56 1.35 -5.93 3.05
N SER A 57 0.89 -6.60 4.10
CA SER A 57 0.85 -5.99 5.43
C SER A 57 2.28 -5.70 5.87
N VAL A 58 2.52 -4.46 6.29
CA VAL A 58 3.78 -4.09 6.93
C VAL A 58 3.88 -4.88 8.23
N LYS A 59 5.05 -5.40 8.59
CA LYS A 59 5.24 -6.23 9.81
C LYS A 59 4.75 -5.57 11.10
N HIS A 60 4.77 -4.25 11.16
CA HIS A 60 4.34 -3.44 12.30
C HIS A 60 2.94 -2.87 12.15
N ALA A 61 2.20 -3.27 11.11
CA ALA A 61 0.82 -2.85 10.95
C ALA A 61 -0.07 -3.56 11.98
N VAL A 62 -1.00 -2.82 12.57
CA VAL A 62 -2.07 -3.39 13.40
C VAL A 62 -2.81 -4.45 12.58
N PRO A 63 -2.90 -5.71 13.07
CA PRO A 63 -3.62 -6.76 12.34
C PRO A 63 -5.05 -6.36 12.02
N GLN A 64 -5.56 -6.77 10.86
CA GLN A 64 -6.90 -6.39 10.42
C GLN A 64 -8.00 -6.84 11.40
N GLU A 65 -7.84 -8.02 11.99
CA GLU A 65 -8.72 -8.55 13.04
C GLU A 65 -8.77 -7.62 14.26
N VAL A 66 -7.61 -7.13 14.69
CA VAL A 66 -7.51 -6.21 15.83
C VAL A 66 -8.14 -4.86 15.50
N LYS A 67 -7.94 -4.35 14.27
CA LYS A 67 -8.63 -3.13 13.81
C LYS A 67 -10.14 -3.29 13.85
N GLN A 68 -10.66 -4.39 13.31
CA GLN A 68 -12.09 -4.65 13.30
C GLN A 68 -12.64 -4.78 14.72
N LYS A 69 -11.90 -5.44 15.62
CA LYS A 69 -12.27 -5.53 17.04
C LYS A 69 -12.35 -4.13 17.68
N ILE A 70 -11.35 -3.26 17.47
CA ILE A 70 -11.34 -1.88 17.97
C ILE A 70 -12.55 -1.09 17.43
N ILE A 71 -12.85 -1.20 16.14
CA ILE A 71 -14.00 -0.51 15.51
C ILE A 71 -15.32 -0.98 16.12
N ASN A 72 -15.50 -2.30 16.26
CA ASN A 72 -16.72 -2.87 16.83
C ASN A 72 -16.94 -2.42 18.28
N ILE A 73 -15.88 -2.42 19.10
CA ILE A 73 -15.95 -1.93 20.48
C ILE A 73 -16.32 -0.45 20.49
N TYR A 74 -15.65 0.36 19.67
CA TYR A 74 -15.91 1.80 19.58
C TYR A 74 -17.36 2.13 19.18
N GLN A 75 -17.91 1.40 18.22
CA GLN A 75 -19.31 1.55 17.77
C GLN A 75 -20.33 1.08 18.80
N ALA A 76 -19.98 0.12 19.65
CA ALA A 76 -20.85 -0.41 20.69
C ALA A 76 -20.75 0.37 22.01
N LEU A 77 -19.99 1.47 22.07
CA LEU A 77 -19.83 2.25 23.28
C LEU A 77 -21.18 2.85 23.72
N PRO A 78 -21.59 2.65 24.98
CA PRO A 78 -22.86 3.15 25.48
C PRO A 78 -22.87 4.68 25.62
N VAL A 79 -21.69 5.30 25.75
CA VAL A 79 -21.51 6.75 25.94
C VAL A 79 -20.28 7.18 25.12
N PRO A 80 -20.29 8.37 24.48
CA PRO A 80 -19.12 8.91 23.80
C PRO A 80 -17.96 9.10 24.80
N MET A 81 -16.81 8.52 24.47
CA MET A 81 -15.59 8.61 25.28
C MET A 81 -14.50 9.35 24.50
N ASN A 82 -13.63 10.08 25.18
CA ASN A 82 -12.42 10.57 24.55
C ASN A 82 -11.44 9.40 24.24
N PHE A 83 -10.51 9.60 23.32
CA PHE A 83 -9.61 8.53 22.89
C PHE A 83 -8.63 8.06 23.97
N VAL A 84 -8.33 8.88 24.98
CA VAL A 84 -7.48 8.49 26.11
C VAL A 84 -8.21 7.48 26.98
N HIS A 85 -9.44 7.79 27.41
CA HIS A 85 -10.27 6.84 28.16
C HIS A 85 -10.62 5.60 27.35
N PHE A 86 -10.75 5.74 26.03
CA PHE A 86 -10.96 4.58 25.18
C PHE A 86 -9.72 3.67 25.14
N THR A 87 -8.51 4.22 25.15
CA THR A 87 -7.29 3.40 25.23
C THR A 87 -7.16 2.65 26.56
N GLU A 88 -7.49 3.31 27.69
CA GLU A 88 -7.54 2.68 29.01
C GLU A 88 -8.55 1.52 29.03
N HIS A 89 -9.76 1.76 28.50
CA HIS A 89 -10.80 0.74 28.40
C HIS A 89 -10.38 -0.47 27.53
N LEU A 90 -9.68 -0.22 26.42
CA LEU A 90 -9.15 -1.26 25.54
C LEU A 90 -8.08 -2.12 26.22
N GLU A 91 -7.20 -1.49 27.01
CA GLU A 91 -6.17 -2.18 27.79
C GLU A 91 -6.80 -3.04 28.89
N GLU A 92 -7.66 -2.46 29.72
CA GLU A 92 -8.27 -3.14 30.87
C GLU A 92 -9.15 -4.34 30.49
N ARG A 93 -10.00 -4.18 29.46
CA ARG A 93 -11.05 -5.16 29.13
C ARG A 93 -10.65 -6.15 28.03
N TYR A 94 -9.74 -5.73 27.15
CA TYR A 94 -9.44 -6.49 25.92
C TYR A 94 -7.94 -6.77 25.73
N GLN A 95 -7.08 -6.28 26.63
CA GLN A 95 -5.62 -6.37 26.55
C GLN A 95 -5.07 -5.81 25.22
N ILE A 96 -5.74 -4.79 24.68
CA ILE A 96 -5.33 -4.14 23.43
C ILE A 96 -4.58 -2.86 23.78
N VAL A 97 -3.26 -2.87 23.58
CA VAL A 97 -2.38 -1.75 23.93
C VAL A 97 -1.84 -1.08 22.66
N TYR A 98 -2.40 0.07 22.31
CA TYR A 98 -1.92 0.95 21.24
C TYR A 98 -2.04 2.42 21.69
N SER A 99 -1.23 3.29 21.09
CA SER A 99 -1.33 4.73 21.36
C SER A 99 -2.71 5.29 20.97
N ASP A 100 -3.15 6.33 21.67
CA ASP A 100 -4.37 7.09 21.37
C ASP A 100 -4.44 7.57 19.91
N THR A 101 -3.29 7.98 19.36
CA THR A 101 -3.12 8.37 17.94
C THR A 101 -3.35 7.21 16.98
N THR A 102 -2.96 5.99 17.36
CA THR A 102 -3.18 4.78 16.55
C THR A 102 -4.64 4.37 16.59
N ILE A 103 -5.24 4.35 17.79
CA ILE A 103 -6.66 4.05 17.99
C ILE A 103 -7.54 5.06 17.24
N ARG A 104 -7.23 6.36 17.35
CA ARG A 104 -7.93 7.42 16.60
C ARG A 104 -7.91 7.21 15.09
N LYS A 105 -6.77 6.77 14.53
CA LYS A 105 -6.66 6.48 13.08
C LYS A 105 -7.42 5.24 12.64
N ILE A 106 -7.75 4.33 13.56
CA ILE A 106 -8.50 3.11 13.28
C ILE A 106 -10.00 3.37 13.41
N SER A 107 -10.40 4.21 14.37
CA SER A 107 -11.80 4.51 14.68
C SER A 107 -12.43 5.65 13.88
N LEU A 108 -11.62 6.46 13.18
CA LEU A 108 -12.05 7.52 12.24
C LEU A 108 -11.92 7.03 10.79
#